data_AF-A0A844EGN5-F1
#
_entry.id   AF-A0A844EGN5-F1
#
_cell.length_a   1.000
_cell.length_b   1.000
_cell.length_c   1.000
_cell.angle_alpha   90.00
_cell.angle_beta   90.00
_cell.angle_gamma   90.00
#
_symmetry.space_group_name_H-M   'P 1'
#
loop_
_entity.id
_entity.type
_entity.pdbx_description
1 polymer ?
#
loop_
_entity_poly.entity_id
_entity_poly.type
_entity_poly.pdbx_seq_one_letter_code
_entity_poly.pdbx_strand_id
1 'polypeptide(L)'
;DDIALALAAKDIRIEAPIPGKSLIGIEVPNRKIATVSFRDVVEHQPNNHGHILQVPLGKDVNGNVIAADLTKMPHLLIAGSTGSGKSVAINGIITSILLHAKPS
;
A
#
# COMPACT_ATOMS: atom_id res chain seq x y z
N ASP A 1 3.23 -25.93 -2.14
CA ASP A 1 4.70 -26.08 -2.15
C ASP A 1 5.27 -26.36 -3.53
N ASP A 2 4.76 -27.34 -4.29
CA ASP A 2 5.32 -27.66 -5.62
C ASP A 2 5.29 -26.52 -6.64
N ILE A 3 4.26 -25.67 -6.63
CA ILE A 3 4.18 -24.50 -7.53
C ILE A 3 5.22 -23.43 -7.15
N ALA A 4 5.47 -23.21 -5.85
CA ALA A 4 6.49 -22.27 -5.38
C ALA A 4 7.89 -22.75 -5.74
N LEU A 5 8.14 -24.06 -5.58
CA LEU A 5 9.38 -24.71 -6.00
C LEU A 5 9.59 -24.61 -7.52
N ALA A 6 8.56 -24.93 -8.31
CA ALA A 6 8.62 -24.88 -9.77
C ALA A 6 8.85 -23.46 -10.33
N LEU A 7 8.33 -22.43 -9.65
CA LEU A 7 8.53 -21.03 -10.01
C LEU A 7 9.79 -20.41 -9.38
N ALA A 8 10.56 -21.20 -8.61
CA ALA A 8 11.71 -20.73 -7.84
C ALA A 8 11.39 -19.51 -6.97
N ALA A 9 10.17 -19.44 -6.46
CA ALA A 9 9.67 -18.34 -5.64
C ALA A 9 9.67 -18.75 -4.17
N LYS A 10 10.16 -17.85 -3.30
CA LYS A 10 10.25 -18.09 -1.85
C LYS A 10 8.87 -18.10 -1.18
N ASP A 11 7.91 -17.36 -1.75
CA ASP A 11 6.54 -17.25 -1.27
C ASP A 11 5.63 -16.93 -2.46
N ILE A 12 4.40 -17.46 -2.50
CA ILE A 12 3.41 -17.21 -3.56
C ILE A 12 2.06 -17.01 -2.90
N ARG A 13 1.35 -15.94 -3.28
CA ARG A 13 -0.03 -15.71 -2.84
C ARG A 13 -0.99 -16.20 -3.91
N ILE A 14 -1.89 -17.11 -3.53
CA ILE A 14 -2.93 -17.66 -4.39
C ILE A 14 -4.26 -17.04 -3.98
N GLU A 15 -4.92 -16.37 -4.91
CA GLU A 15 -6.25 -15.80 -4.73
C GLU A 15 -7.25 -16.58 -5.57
N ALA A 16 -8.13 -17.33 -4.91
CA ALA A 16 -9.09 -18.21 -5.56
C ALA A 16 -10.50 -17.99 -4.99
N PRO A 17 -11.55 -17.82 -5.84
CA PRO A 17 -11.56 -17.36 -7.24
C PRO A 17 -11.50 -15.82 -7.37
N ILE A 18 -11.01 -15.30 -8.50
CA ILE A 18 -11.07 -13.84 -8.78
C ILE A 18 -12.56 -13.43 -8.88
N PRO A 19 -13.04 -12.45 -8.10
CA PRO A 19 -14.44 -12.02 -8.15
C PRO A 19 -14.89 -11.69 -9.58
N GLY A 20 -15.94 -12.38 -10.05
CA GLY A 20 -16.50 -12.19 -11.38
C GLY A 20 -15.75 -12.85 -12.53
N LYS A 21 -14.72 -13.68 -12.27
CA LYS A 21 -13.98 -14.43 -13.31
C LYS A 21 -13.77 -15.88 -12.90
N SER A 22 -13.88 -16.82 -13.86
CA SER A 22 -13.55 -18.24 -13.67
C SER A 22 -12.02 -18.48 -13.75
N LEU A 23 -11.24 -17.66 -13.04
CA LEU A 23 -9.79 -17.70 -13.04
C LEU A 23 -9.26 -17.67 -11.60
N ILE A 24 -8.07 -18.23 -11.39
CA ILE A 24 -7.32 -18.16 -10.14
C ILE A 24 -6.20 -17.13 -10.32
N GLY A 25 -6.10 -16.19 -9.39
CA GLY A 25 -4.99 -15.24 -9.31
C GLY A 25 -3.80 -15.88 -8.62
N ILE A 26 -2.62 -15.80 -9.24
CA ILE A 26 -1.36 -16.24 -8.63
C ILE A 26 -0.42 -15.04 -8.64
N GLU A 27 -0.10 -14.52 -7.46
CA GLU A 27 0.84 -13.42 -7.26
C GLU A 27 2.21 -13.99 -6.89
N VAL A 28 3.18 -13.78 -7.78
CA VAL A 28 4.57 -14.22 -7.59
C VAL A 28 5.42 -12.98 -7.31
N PRO A 29 6.20 -12.95 -6.22
CA PRO A 29 7.08 -11.84 -5.93
C PRO A 29 8.07 -11.60 -7.07
N ASN A 30 8.29 -10.32 -7.38
CA ASN A 30 9.32 -9.93 -8.34
C ASN A 30 10.71 -10.35 -7.84
N ARG A 31 11.57 -10.82 -8.76
CA ARG A 31 12.98 -11.17 -8.43
C ARG A 31 13.75 -10.01 -7.79
N LYS A 32 13.45 -8.78 -8.19
CA LYS A 32 13.97 -7.55 -7.61
C LYS A 32 12.80 -6.72 -7.11
N ILE A 33 12.73 -6.50 -5.81
CA ILE A 33 11.69 -5.68 -5.19
C ILE A 33 11.98 -4.21 -5.52
N ALA A 34 10.97 -3.51 -6.03
CA ALA A 34 11.03 -2.07 -6.24
C ALA A 34 10.61 -1.34 -4.96
N THR A 35 11.46 -0.44 -4.47
CA THR A 35 11.14 0.37 -3.30
C THR A 35 10.12 1.44 -3.66
N VAL A 36 8.99 1.47 -2.95
CA VAL A 36 8.01 2.55 -3.03
C VAL A 36 8.48 3.68 -2.12
N SER A 37 8.97 4.78 -2.70
CA SER A 37 9.41 5.94 -1.91
C SER A 37 8.24 6.86 -1.57
N PHE A 38 8.27 7.46 -0.38
CA PHE A 38 7.23 8.40 0.04
C PHE A 38 7.09 9.58 -0.94
N ARG A 39 8.22 10.10 -1.42
CA ARG A 39 8.26 11.20 -2.40
C ARG A 39 7.51 10.84 -3.69
N ASP A 40 7.81 9.69 -4.27
CA ASP A 40 7.16 9.18 -5.48
C ASP A 40 5.64 9.04 -5.29
N VAL A 41 5.20 8.60 -4.11
CA VAL A 41 3.77 8.49 -3.81
C VAL A 41 3.11 9.88 -3.72
N VAL A 42 3.73 10.83 -3.02
CA VAL A 42 3.18 12.18 -2.85
C VAL A 42 3.16 12.96 -4.18
N GLU A 43 4.22 12.86 -4.99
CA GLU A 43 4.32 13.57 -6.28
C GLU A 43 3.30 13.04 -7.32
N HIS A 44 2.90 11.77 -7.23
CA HIS A 44 1.92 11.15 -8.14
C HIS A 44 0.51 11.04 -7.55
N GLN A 45 0.28 11.56 -6.35
CA GLN A 45 -1.05 11.62 -5.76
C GLN A 45 -1.86 12.73 -6.47
N PRO A 46 -3.16 12.52 -6.77
CA PRO A 46 -4.01 13.60 -7.28
C PRO A 46 -4.01 14.80 -6.34
N ASN A 47 -4.12 16.01 -6.91
CA ASN A 47 -4.15 17.25 -6.14
C ASN A 47 -5.33 17.24 -5.16
N ASN A 48 -5.01 17.12 -3.87
CA ASN A 48 -5.99 16.98 -2.78
C ASN A 48 -6.11 18.28 -1.97
N HIS A 49 -6.15 19.44 -2.64
CA HIS A 49 -6.32 20.73 -1.97
C HIS A 49 -7.59 20.71 -1.09
N GLY A 50 -7.41 20.95 0.22
CA GLY A 50 -8.50 20.92 1.20
C GLY A 50 -8.78 19.54 1.82
N HIS A 51 -8.21 18.45 1.30
CA HIS A 51 -8.40 17.09 1.82
C HIS A 51 -7.18 16.62 2.63
N ILE A 52 -6.89 17.33 3.73
CA ILE A 52 -5.73 17.09 4.61
C ILE A 52 -5.68 15.65 5.15
N LEU A 53 -6.85 15.04 5.34
CA LEU A 53 -7.00 13.68 5.88
C LEU A 53 -7.01 12.59 4.79
N GLN A 54 -6.72 12.93 3.54
CA GLN A 54 -6.51 11.97 2.46
C GLN A 54 -5.03 11.59 2.38
N VAL A 55 -4.67 10.52 3.11
CA VAL A 55 -3.27 10.12 3.34
C VAL A 55 -2.85 8.98 2.41
N PRO A 56 -1.63 9.01 1.86
CA PRO A 56 -1.12 7.95 1.01
C PRO A 56 -0.83 6.68 1.82
N LEU A 57 -1.16 5.52 1.24
CA LEU A 57 -0.82 4.19 1.80
C LEU A 57 0.34 3.53 1.05
N GLY A 58 0.53 3.84 -0.23
CA GLY A 58 1.58 3.25 -1.07
C GLY A 58 1.11 3.07 -2.50
N LYS A 59 1.52 1.96 -3.13
CA LYS A 59 1.14 1.58 -4.49
C LYS A 59 0.44 0.22 -4.51
N ASP A 60 -0.52 0.06 -5.41
CA ASP A 60 -1.13 -1.25 -5.70
C ASP A 60 -0.18 -2.13 -6.54
N VAL A 61 -0.65 -3.33 -6.88
CA VAL A 61 0.10 -4.30 -7.70
C VAL A 61 0.36 -3.82 -9.13
N ASN A 62 -0.38 -2.82 -9.61
CA ASN A 62 -0.21 -2.19 -10.92
C ASN A 62 0.69 -0.94 -10.85
N GLY A 63 1.12 -0.54 -9.65
CA GLY A 63 1.94 0.65 -9.43
C GLY A 63 1.16 1.95 -9.26
N ASN A 64 -0.17 1.90 -9.20
CA ASN A 64 -1.00 3.08 -8.98
C ASN A 64 -0.92 3.51 -7.51
N VAL A 65 -0.84 4.81 -7.27
CA VAL A 65 -0.88 5.36 -5.90
C VAL A 65 -2.25 5.09 -5.28
N ILE A 66 -2.23 4.52 -4.08
CA ILE A 66 -3.41 4.30 -3.25
C ILE A 66 -3.35 5.22 -2.04
N ALA A 67 -4.45 5.92 -1.79
CA ALA A 67 -4.65 6.78 -0.63
C ALA A 67 -5.92 6.36 0.13
N ALA A 68 -5.94 6.64 1.42
CA ALA A 68 -7.09 6.45 2.28
C ALA A 68 -7.62 7.80 2.79
N ASP A 69 -8.93 7.92 2.85
CA ASP A 69 -9.62 9.08 3.43
C ASP A 69 -9.96 8.79 4.89
N LEU A 70 -9.21 9.38 5.82
CA LEU A 70 -9.40 9.18 7.25
C LEU A 70 -10.72 9.79 7.76
N THR A 71 -11.39 10.66 6.99
CA THR A 71 -12.73 11.16 7.37
C THR A 71 -13.79 10.06 7.30
N LYS A 72 -13.60 9.08 6.40
CA LYS A 72 -14.47 7.90 6.25
C LYS A 72 -14.03 6.76 7.16
N MET A 73 -12.84 6.86 7.74
CA MET A 73 -12.24 5.91 8.68
C MET A 73 -11.88 6.67 9.96
N PRO A 74 -12.88 7.18 10.71
CA PRO A 74 -12.63 8.09 11.82
C PRO A 74 -11.72 7.48 12.90
N HIS A 75 -11.63 6.16 12.94
CA HIS A 75 -10.63 5.42 13.70
C HIS A 75 -9.98 4.36 12.81
N LEU A 76 -8.66 4.22 12.93
CA LEU A 76 -7.84 3.28 12.18
C LEU A 76 -7.00 2.43 13.14
N LEU A 77 -7.07 1.10 13.02
CA LEU A 77 -6.22 0.17 13.73
C LEU A 77 -5.08 -0.31 12.80
N ILE A 78 -3.83 -0.09 13.22
CA ILE A 78 -2.64 -0.58 12.50
C ILE A 78 -1.91 -1.58 13.40
N ALA A 79 -1.86 -2.85 12.99
CA ALA A 79 -1.19 -3.95 13.70
C ALA A 79 -0.17 -4.67 12.79
N GLY A 80 0.82 -5.33 13.40
CA GLY A 80 1.85 -6.08 12.68
C GLY A 80 3.07 -6.37 13.55
N SER A 81 3.85 -7.39 13.18
CA SER A 81 5.09 -7.80 13.88
C SER A 81 6.22 -6.76 13.73
N THR A 82 7.29 -6.92 14.50
CA THR A 82 8.50 -6.10 14.35
C THR A 82 9.11 -6.30 12.96
N GLY A 83 9.49 -5.22 12.29
CA GLY A 83 10.06 -5.26 10.94
C GLY A 83 9.03 -5.33 9.81
N SER A 84 7.73 -5.42 10.10
CA SER A 84 6.67 -5.48 9.07
C SER A 84 6.33 -4.12 8.42
N GLY A 85 6.98 -3.03 8.84
CA GLY A 85 6.76 -1.68 8.28
C GLY A 85 5.73 -0.81 9.00
N LYS A 86 5.12 -1.26 10.12
CA LYS A 86 4.11 -0.49 10.88
C LYS A 86 4.53 0.94 11.23
N SER A 87 5.72 1.12 11.82
CA SER A 87 6.20 2.46 12.21
C SER A 87 6.44 3.37 11.00
N VAL A 88 6.90 2.79 9.88
CA VAL A 88 7.11 3.52 8.62
C VAL A 88 5.77 3.96 8.03
N ALA A 89 4.75 3.11 8.05
CA ALA A 89 3.40 3.46 7.61
C ALA A 89 2.79 4.60 8.43
N ILE A 90 2.90 4.54 9.76
CA ILE A 90 2.43 5.61 10.66
C ILE A 90 3.16 6.93 10.36
N ASN A 91 4.48 6.89 10.18
CA ASN A 91 5.24 8.08 9.78
C ASN A 91 4.79 8.63 8.43
N GLY A 92 4.49 7.78 7.45
CA GLY A 92 3.94 8.21 6.16
C GLY A 92 2.63 8.98 6.30
N ILE A 93 1.71 8.51 7.14
CA ILE A 93 0.44 9.18 7.45
C ILE A 93 0.69 10.54 8.10
N ILE A 94 1.51 10.58 9.16
CA ILE A 94 1.81 11.82 9.90
C ILE A 94 2.49 12.84 8.98
N THR A 95 3.52 12.44 8.25
CA THR A 95 4.25 13.32 7.33
C THR A 95 3.35 13.85 6.23
N SER A 96 2.43 13.04 5.70
CA SER A 96 1.43 13.50 4.72
C SER A 96 0.55 14.61 5.29
N ILE A 97 0.05 14.46 6.52
CA ILE A 97 -0.76 15.50 7.18
C ILE A 97 0.09 16.77 7.37
N LEU A 98 1.32 16.64 7.85
CA LEU A 98 2.22 17.80 8.08
C LEU A 98 2.56 18.55 6.78
N LEU A 99 2.61 17.86 5.64
CA LEU A 99 2.85 18.50 4.34
C LEU A 99 1.67 19.34 3.84
N HIS A 100 0.44 18.98 4.23
CA HIS A 100 -0.78 19.61 3.70
C HIS A 100 -1.51 20.50 4.73
N ALA A 101 -1.27 20.29 6.02
CA ALA A 101 -1.90 21.05 7.10
C ALA A 101 -1.06 22.25 7.51
N LYS A 102 -1.69 23.42 7.60
CA LYS A 102 -1.13 24.57 8.33
C LYS A 102 -1.70 24.60 9.74
N PRO A 103 -0.87 24.79 10.79
CA PRO A 103 -1.38 25.07 12.12
C PRO A 103 -2.26 26.32 12.10
N SER A 104 -3.32 26.31 12.90
CA SER A 104 -4.17 27.48 13.18
C SER A 104 -3.45 28.52 14.02
#